data_AF-A0A847AMV3-F1
#
_entry.id   AF-A0A847AMV3-F1
#
_cell.length_a   1.000
_cell.length_b   1.000
_cell.length_c   1.000
_cell.angle_alpha   90.00
_cell.angle_beta   90.00
_cell.angle_gamma   90.00
#
_symmetry.space_group_name_H-M   'P 1'
#
loop_
_entity.id
_entity.type
_entity.pdbx_description
1 polymer ?
#
loop_
_entity_poly.entity_id
_entity_poly.type
_entity_poly.pdbx_seq_one_letter_code
_entity_poly.pdbx_strand_id
1 'polypeptide(L)' 'ENERKIWEASIPLKRGGSPEEVAGVALFLASDLSSYVSGQVIQVCGAMNT' A
#
# COMPACT_ATOMS: atom_id res chain seq x y z
N GLU A 1 17.11 2.15 13.95
CA GLU A 1 17.20 3.43 13.22
C GLU A 1 17.80 3.31 11.82
N ASN A 2 19.09 2.94 11.68
CA ASN A 2 19.78 2.98 10.38
C ASN A 2 19.17 2.05 9.32
N GLU A 3 18.80 0.83 9.71
CA GLU A 3 18.19 -0.14 8.79
C GLU A 3 16.84 0.34 8.24
N ARG A 4 16.04 1.01 9.08
CA ARG A 4 14.74 1.56 8.69
C ARG A 4 14.90 2.66 7.65
N LYS A 5 15.87 3.55 7.83
CA LYS A 5 16.21 4.61 6.86
C LYS A 5 16.75 4.05 5.54
N ILE A 6 17.57 3.00 5.60
CA ILE A 6 18.07 2.31 4.40
C ILE A 6 16.90 1.68 3.62
N TRP A 7 15.96 1.07 4.33
CA TRP A 7 14.77 0.47 3.72
C TRP A 7 13.83 1.54 3.13
N GLU A 8 13.59 2.63 3.85
CA GLU A 8 12.81 3.76 3.33
C GLU A 8 13.44 4.36 2.06
N ALA A 9 14.77 4.40 1.97
CA ALA A 9 15.47 4.89 0.79
C ALA A 9 15.27 3.99 -0.44
N SER A 10 15.03 2.67 -0.28
CA SER A 10 14.73 1.78 -1.40
C SER A 10 13.27 1.87 -1.86
N ILE A 11 12.35 2.27 -0.98
CA ILE A 11 10.95 2.52 -1.34
C ILE A 11 10.87 3.71 -2.32
N PRO A 12 10.15 3.60 -3.45
CA PRO A 12 9.97 4.71 -4.37
C PRO A 12 9.33 5.95 -3.72
N LEU A 13 8.33 5.75 -2.85
CA LEU A 13 7.71 6.83 -2.06
C LEU A 13 8.58 7.35 -0.89
N LYS A 14 9.79 6.82 -0.68
CA LYS A 14 10.78 7.28 0.31
C LYS A 14 10.30 7.30 1.77
N ARG A 15 9.30 6.47 2.10
CA ARG A 15 8.79 6.32 3.45
C ARG A 15 8.17 4.95 3.68
N GLY A 16 8.11 4.54 4.94
CA GLY A 16 7.26 3.44 5.35
C GLY A 16 5.78 3.78 5.16
N GLY A 17 4.99 2.77 4.83
CA GLY A 17 3.53 2.87 4.86
C GLY A 17 2.99 2.93 6.30
N SER A 18 1.80 3.50 6.47
CA SER A 18 1.06 3.43 7.74
C SER A 18 -0.03 2.35 7.68
N PRO A 19 -0.46 1.79 8.82
CA PRO A 19 -1.56 0.82 8.86
C PRO A 19 -2.86 1.34 8.23
N GLU A 20 -3.11 2.64 8.32
CA GLU A 20 -4.30 3.31 7.79
C GLU A 20 -4.35 3.27 6.26
N GLU A 21 -3.21 3.23 5.58
CA GLU A 21 -3.16 3.13 4.12
C GLU A 21 -3.64 1.75 3.64
N VAL A 22 -3.29 0.68 4.37
CA VAL A 22 -3.81 -0.67 4.11
C VAL A 22 -5.29 -0.75 4.46
N ALA A 23 -5.69 -0.19 5.60
CA ALA A 23 -7.09 -0.15 6.02
C ALA A 23 -7.98 0.60 5.03
N GLY A 24 -7.49 1.70 4.44
CA GLY A 24 -8.21 2.47 3.43
C GLY A 24 -8.47 1.66 2.15
N VAL A 25 -7.48 0.90 1.67
CA VAL A 25 -7.65 0.03 0.50
C VAL A 25 -8.61 -1.13 0.82
N ALA A 26 -8.50 -1.72 2.01
CA ALA A 26 -9.43 -2.75 2.46
C ALA A 26 -10.87 -2.21 2.56
N LEU A 27 -11.05 -1.00 3.08
CA LEU A 27 -12.35 -0.33 3.15
C LEU A 27 -12.92 -0.05 1.76
N PHE A 28 -12.09 0.43 0.82
CA PHE A 28 -12.50 0.61 -0.57
C PHE A 28 -13.03 -0.70 -1.16
N LEU A 29 -12.26 -1.79 -1.05
CA LEU A 29 -12.61 -3.11 -1.56
C LEU A 29 -13.85 -3.74 -0.89
N ALA A 30 -14.11 -3.37 0.37
CA ALA A 30 -15.29 -3.83 1.11
C ALA A 30 -16.54 -2.97 0.86
N SER A 31 -16.40 -1.83 0.18
CA SER A 31 -17.48 -0.87 -0.05
C SER A 31 -18.09 -0.99 -1.45
N ASP A 32 -19.25 -0.36 -1.66
CA ASP A 32 -19.88 -0.28 -2.98
C ASP A 32 -19.04 0.48 -4.04
N LEU A 33 -18.02 1.24 -3.60
CA LEU A 33 -17.10 1.95 -4.49
C LEU A 33 -16.31 1.02 -5.40
N SER A 34 -16.11 -0.24 -4.98
CA SER A 34 -15.41 -1.26 -5.76
C SER A 34 -16.36 -2.26 -6.43
N SER A 35 -17.62 -1.89 -6.68
CA SER A 35 -18.67 -2.78 -7.23
C SER A 35 -18.32 -3.48 -8.55
N TYR A 36 -17.34 -2.97 -9.31
CA TYR A 36 -16.86 -3.58 -10.55
C TYR A 36 -15.38 -3.99 -10.52
N VAL A 37 -14.76 -4.03 -9.34
CA VAL A 37 -13.36 -4.45 -9.16
C VAL A 37 -13.35 -5.85 -8.55
N SER A 38 -12.96 -6.85 -9.34
CA SER A 38 -12.89 -8.24 -8.89
C SER A 38 -11.70 -8.99 -9.51
N GLY A 39 -11.20 -9.99 -8.79
CA GLY A 39 -10.06 -10.81 -9.21
C GLY A 39 -8.71 -10.07 -9.24
N GLN A 40 -8.63 -8.88 -8.65
CA GLN A 40 -7.42 -8.06 -8.66
C GLN A 40 -6.63 -8.22 -7.35
N VAL A 41 -5.30 -8.15 -7.47
CA VAL A 41 -4.39 -8.07 -6.32
C VAL A 41 -3.85 -6.66 -6.24
N ILE A 42 -4.22 -5.91 -5.20
CA ILE A 42 -3.76 -4.53 -5.00
C ILE A 42 -2.58 -4.50 -4.03
N GLN A 43 -1.42 -4.06 -4.51
CA GLN A 43 -0.19 -3.96 -3.72
C GLN A 43 -0.10 -2.61 -3.01
N VAL A 44 -0.19 -2.62 -1.67
CA VAL A 44 -0.05 -1.41 -0.83
C VAL A 44 1.37 -1.33 -0.27
N CYS A 45 2.34 -1.11 -1.15
CA CYS A 45 3.78 -1.21 -0.81
C CYS A 45 4.61 0.01 -1.22
N GLY A 46 3.98 1.17 -1.45
CA GLY A 46 4.68 2.38 -1.86
C GLY A 46 5.43 2.25 -3.20
N ALA A 47 4.84 1.50 -4.14
CA ALA A 47 5.38 1.16 -5.46
C ALA A 47 6.65 0.27 -5.46
N MET A 48 6.93 -0.44 -4.36
CA MET A 48 8.05 -1.39 -4.29
C MET A 48 7.95 -2.57 -5.28
N ASN A 49 6.74 -2.91 -5.70
CA ASN A 49 6.49 -3.97 -6.67
C ASN A 49 5.51 -3.44 -7.72
N THR A 50 5.87 -3.58 -9.00
CA THR A 50 5.08 -3.16 -10.18
C THR A 50 4.81 -4.35 -11.08
#